data_AF-A0A4Q0PLH6-F1
#
_entry.id   AF-A0A4Q0PLH6-F1
#
_cell.length_a   1.000
_cell.length_b   1.000
_cell.length_c   1.000
_cell.angle_alpha   90.00
_cell.angle_beta   90.00
_cell.angle_gamma   90.00
#
_symmetry.space_group_name_H-M   'P 1'
#
loop_
_entity.id
_entity.type
_entity.pdbx_description
1 polymer ?
#
loop_
_entity_poly.entity_id
_entity_poly.type
_entity_poly.pdbx_seq_one_letter_code
_entity_poly.pdbx_strand_id
1 'polypeptide(L)'
;MSHRKLIIDAFERAEKEEELKGNKKPSKSARALELSVALFEQSGVQIGEKSLRNYYNEALKNTGEDIKIAQVEVVKGLLKYLGFNDYQEFVSLKAGKVKTDAESQEREGIDEEKQAGQTLNITRNTIVLLIPLLMLFCVLATFFIPCCILFRKTRLGWCGKFTIMNNHTFELNYVQNGVVDLEV
;
A
#
# COMPACT_ATOMS: atom_id res chain seq x y z
N MET A 1 8.01 -0.69 -27.09
CA MET A 1 8.30 0.55 -26.36
C MET A 1 9.10 0.18 -25.13
N SER A 2 10.19 0.89 -24.87
CA SER A 2 11.11 0.58 -23.78
C SER A 2 10.62 1.17 -22.47
N HIS A 3 10.16 0.36 -21.53
CA HIS A 3 9.68 0.84 -20.22
C HIS A 3 10.81 0.98 -19.19
N ARG A 4 12.07 0.83 -19.61
CA ARG A 4 13.24 0.85 -18.73
C ARG A 4 13.37 2.14 -17.94
N LYS A 5 13.35 3.30 -18.62
CA LYS A 5 13.50 4.62 -17.98
C LYS A 5 12.38 4.90 -16.98
N LEU A 6 11.16 4.49 -17.32
CA LEU A 6 9.99 4.65 -16.45
C LEU A 6 10.19 3.97 -15.09
N ILE A 7 10.70 2.73 -15.10
CA ILE A 7 10.96 1.98 -13.87
C ILE A 7 12.06 2.63 -13.05
N ILE A 8 13.15 3.07 -13.69
CA ILE A 8 14.28 3.70 -13.00
C ILE A 8 13.84 5.00 -12.32
N ASP A 9 13.17 5.89 -13.06
CA ASP A 9 12.68 7.17 -12.54
C ASP A 9 11.69 6.95 -11.37
N ALA A 10 10.82 5.93 -11.46
CA ALA A 10 9.90 5.59 -10.38
C ALA A 10 10.64 5.13 -9.11
N PHE A 11 11.69 4.31 -9.25
CA PHE A 11 12.51 3.88 -8.11
C PHE A 11 13.35 5.02 -7.51
N GLU A 12 13.78 5.99 -8.32
CA GLU A 12 14.47 7.20 -7.83
C GLU A 12 13.52 8.11 -7.05
N ARG A 13 12.26 8.25 -7.48
CA ARG A 13 11.24 8.98 -6.71
C ARG A 13 10.93 8.28 -5.39
N ALA A 14 10.76 6.95 -5.40
CA ALA A 14 10.53 6.18 -4.19
C ALA A 14 11.70 6.24 -3.21
N GLU A 15 12.94 6.34 -3.72
CA GLU A 15 14.13 6.57 -2.88
C GLU A 15 14.02 7.88 -2.10
N LYS A 16 13.64 8.97 -2.78
CA LYS A 16 13.47 10.28 -2.13
C LYS A 16 12.33 10.26 -1.11
N GLU A 17 11.22 9.59 -1.41
CA GLU A 17 10.10 9.47 -0.48
C GLU A 17 10.49 8.69 0.79
N GLU A 18 11.26 7.62 0.65
CA GLU A 18 11.80 6.87 1.80
C GLU A 18 12.85 7.68 2.60
N GLU A 19 13.70 8.45 1.93
CA GLU A 19 14.64 9.36 2.60
C GLU A 19 13.90 10.42 3.44
N LEU A 20 12.79 10.95 2.94
CA LEU A 20 11.92 11.89 3.68
C LEU A 20 11.29 11.24 4.92
N LYS A 21 11.02 9.93 4.90
CA LYS A 21 10.55 9.16 6.06
C LYS A 21 11.64 8.90 7.10
N GLY A 22 12.90 9.24 6.81
CA GLY A 22 14.05 9.06 7.69
C GLY A 22 14.96 7.89 7.31
N ASN A 23 14.62 7.13 6.26
CA ASN A 23 15.46 6.04 5.77
C ASN A 23 16.54 6.59 4.83
N LYS A 24 17.68 7.03 5.38
CA LYS A 24 18.79 7.67 4.63
C LYS A 24 19.38 6.87 3.47
N LYS A 25 19.21 5.54 3.47
CA LYS A 25 19.68 4.62 2.41
C LYS A 25 18.68 3.48 2.25
N PRO A 26 17.57 3.70 1.56
CA PRO A 26 16.52 2.70 1.49
C PRO A 26 16.96 1.52 0.60
N SER A 27 16.69 0.31 1.08
CA SER A 27 16.99 -0.89 0.32
C SER A 27 16.14 -0.95 -0.96
N LYS A 28 16.56 -1.73 -1.96
CA LYS A 28 15.74 -1.97 -3.17
C LYS A 28 14.35 -2.53 -2.82
N SER A 29 14.28 -3.35 -1.77
CA SER A 29 13.03 -3.91 -1.26
C SER A 29 12.15 -2.85 -0.63
N ALA A 30 12.72 -1.95 0.19
CA ALA A 30 11.98 -0.83 0.79
C ALA A 30 11.39 0.10 -0.28
N ARG A 31 12.18 0.46 -1.30
CA ARG A 31 11.71 1.27 -2.43
C ARG A 31 10.62 0.58 -3.25
N ALA A 32 10.76 -0.73 -3.47
CA ALA A 32 9.74 -1.51 -4.17
C ALA A 32 8.45 -1.66 -3.36
N LEU A 33 8.56 -1.72 -2.02
CA LEU A 33 7.41 -1.76 -1.12
C LEU A 33 6.68 -0.42 -1.17
N GLU A 34 7.42 0.68 -1.04
CA GLU A 34 6.86 2.02 -1.12
C GLU A 34 6.13 2.24 -2.44
N LEU A 35 6.77 1.86 -3.55
CA LEU A 35 6.18 1.97 -4.87
C LEU A 35 4.93 1.09 -5.01
N SER A 36 4.93 -0.13 -4.45
CA SER A 36 3.76 -1.02 -4.46
C SER A 36 2.58 -0.40 -3.70
N VAL A 37 2.84 0.17 -2.53
CA VAL A 37 1.83 0.87 -1.72
C VAL A 37 1.29 2.08 -2.47
N ALA A 38 2.17 2.93 -3.00
CA ALA A 38 1.77 4.13 -3.73
C ALA A 38 0.95 3.81 -5.00
N LEU A 39 1.32 2.76 -5.74
CA LEU A 39 0.55 2.30 -6.91
C LEU A 39 -0.84 1.83 -6.52
N PHE A 40 -0.96 1.10 -5.41
CA PHE A 40 -2.25 0.67 -4.90
C PHE A 40 -3.12 1.84 -4.46
N GLU A 41 -2.57 2.78 -3.71
CA GLU A 41 -3.30 3.96 -3.22
C GLU A 41 -3.74 4.90 -4.35
N GLN A 42 -2.87 5.15 -5.32
CA GLN A 42 -3.14 6.13 -6.37
C GLN A 42 -3.95 5.55 -7.54
N SER A 43 -3.74 4.28 -7.88
CA SER A 43 -4.30 3.67 -9.10
C SER A 43 -5.10 2.40 -8.86
N GLY A 44 -5.13 1.88 -7.63
CA GLY A 44 -5.78 0.61 -7.31
C GLY A 44 -5.04 -0.62 -7.84
N VAL A 45 -3.86 -0.44 -8.43
CA VAL A 45 -3.09 -1.51 -9.06
C VAL A 45 -2.32 -2.28 -8.01
N GLN A 46 -2.62 -3.57 -7.87
CA GLN A 46 -1.88 -4.47 -6.99
C GLN A 46 -0.72 -5.10 -7.77
N ILE A 47 0.51 -4.73 -7.41
CA ILE A 47 1.72 -5.39 -7.90
C ILE A 47 2.61 -5.78 -6.74
N GLY A 48 3.12 -7.00 -6.77
CA GLY A 48 4.03 -7.49 -5.74
C GLY A 48 5.39 -6.80 -5.80
N GLU A 49 5.94 -6.49 -4.62
CA GLU A 49 7.29 -5.94 -4.43
C GLU A 49 8.36 -6.74 -5.20
N LYS A 50 8.28 -8.07 -5.16
CA LYS A 50 9.22 -8.96 -5.87
C LYS A 50 9.25 -8.69 -7.37
N SER A 51 8.09 -8.47 -7.99
CA SER A 51 7.98 -8.19 -9.43
C SER A 51 8.58 -6.83 -9.78
N LEU A 52 8.26 -5.80 -9.00
CA LEU A 52 8.85 -4.46 -9.17
C LEU A 52 10.37 -4.48 -9.05
N ARG A 53 10.89 -5.19 -8.04
CA ARG A 53 12.34 -5.36 -7.85
C ARG A 53 12.99 -6.11 -9.00
N ASN A 54 12.34 -7.13 -9.56
CA ASN A 54 12.83 -7.86 -10.72
C ASN A 54 12.92 -6.94 -11.94
N TYR A 55 11.87 -6.18 -12.24
CA TYR A 55 11.87 -5.18 -13.32
C TYR A 55 12.97 -4.14 -13.15
N TYR A 56 13.19 -3.65 -11.93
CA TYR A 56 14.26 -2.69 -11.65
C TYR A 56 15.65 -3.31 -11.82
N ASN A 57 15.86 -4.54 -11.35
CA ASN A 57 17.13 -5.24 -11.54
C ASN A 57 17.41 -5.54 -13.02
N GLU A 58 16.39 -5.91 -13.80
CA GLU A 58 16.48 -6.03 -15.26
C GLU A 58 16.85 -4.69 -15.90
N ALA A 59 16.26 -3.58 -15.42
CA ALA A 59 16.53 -2.23 -15.93
C ALA A 59 17.96 -1.77 -15.67
N LEU A 60 18.58 -2.24 -14.60
CA LEU A 60 19.98 -1.96 -14.29
C LEU A 60 20.94 -2.85 -15.09
N LYS A 61 20.61 -4.13 -15.29
CA LYS A 61 21.49 -5.09 -15.97
C LYS A 61 21.55 -4.87 -17.48
N ASN A 62 20.41 -4.60 -18.09
CA ASN A 62 20.29 -4.56 -19.54
C ASN A 62 20.33 -3.10 -20.04
N THR A 63 21.54 -2.59 -20.25
CA THR A 63 21.73 -1.22 -20.75
C THR A 63 21.21 -1.04 -22.19
N GLY A 64 21.15 -2.13 -22.97
CA GLY A 64 20.73 -2.13 -24.37
C GLY A 64 19.43 -2.86 -24.71
N GLU A 65 18.83 -3.63 -23.81
CA GLU A 65 17.59 -4.36 -24.09
C GLU A 65 16.36 -3.65 -23.52
N ASP A 66 15.29 -3.64 -24.33
CA ASP A 66 14.00 -3.05 -23.97
C ASP A 66 13.25 -3.92 -22.98
N ILE A 67 12.95 -3.38 -21.80
CA ILE A 67 12.08 -4.04 -20.83
C ILE A 67 10.63 -3.80 -21.22
N LYS A 68 9.90 -4.91 -21.30
CA LYS A 68 8.46 -4.94 -21.52
C LYS A 68 7.76 -5.37 -20.24
N ILE A 69 7.01 -4.46 -19.64
CA ILE A 69 6.09 -4.78 -18.56
C ILE A 69 4.84 -5.38 -19.19
N ALA A 70 4.49 -6.62 -18.83
CA ALA A 70 3.38 -7.34 -19.44
C ALA A 70 2.00 -6.70 -19.11
N GLN A 71 1.90 -6.06 -17.94
CA GLN A 71 0.66 -5.48 -17.43
C GLN A 71 0.59 -3.99 -17.75
N VAL A 72 -0.33 -3.61 -18.64
CA VAL A 72 -0.53 -2.20 -19.05
C VAL A 72 -0.98 -1.32 -17.87
N GLU A 73 -1.75 -1.90 -16.93
CA GLU A 73 -2.22 -1.20 -15.74
C GLU A 73 -1.06 -0.73 -14.85
N VAL A 74 -0.01 -1.56 -14.73
CA VAL A 74 1.21 -1.20 -13.99
C VAL A 74 1.93 -0.04 -14.67
N VAL A 75 2.00 -0.02 -16.00
CA VAL A 75 2.60 1.10 -16.74
C VAL A 75 1.83 2.40 -16.49
N LYS A 76 0.49 2.34 -16.54
CA LYS A 76 -0.36 3.50 -16.23
C LYS A 76 -0.21 3.97 -14.79
N GLY A 77 -0.16 3.03 -13.85
CA GLY A 77 0.08 3.33 -12.44
C GLY A 77 1.43 4.01 -12.22
N LEU A 78 2.50 3.51 -12.85
CA LEU A 78 3.85 4.11 -12.77
C LEU A 78 3.89 5.52 -13.38
N LEU A 79 3.22 5.73 -14.51
CA LEU A 79 3.09 7.07 -15.11
C LEU A 79 2.38 8.04 -14.17
N LYS A 80 1.25 7.60 -13.59
CA LYS A 80 0.49 8.40 -12.61
C LYS A 80 1.32 8.70 -11.35
N TYR A 81 2.06 7.72 -10.86
CA TYR A 81 2.98 7.89 -9.74
C TYR A 81 4.06 8.93 -10.03
N LEU A 82 4.53 9.02 -11.28
CA LEU A 82 5.46 10.05 -11.71
C LEU A 82 4.79 11.40 -12.05
N GLY A 83 3.46 11.48 -12.02
CA GLY A 83 2.68 12.69 -12.33
C GLY A 83 2.35 12.89 -13.82
N PHE A 84 2.52 11.86 -14.65
CA PHE A 84 2.20 11.89 -16.08
C PHE A 84 0.84 11.22 -16.35
N ASN A 85 0.08 11.77 -17.30
CA ASN A 85 -1.20 11.19 -17.70
C ASN A 85 -1.03 10.09 -18.75
N ASP A 86 -0.06 10.27 -19.64
CA ASP A 86 0.21 9.34 -20.73
C ASP A 86 1.69 9.10 -20.96
N TYR A 87 2.00 7.98 -21.60
CA TYR A 87 3.36 7.61 -21.95
C TYR A 87 3.99 8.58 -22.96
N GLN A 88 3.19 9.13 -23.89
CA GLN A 88 3.70 10.12 -24.85
C GLN A 88 4.22 11.38 -24.16
N GLU A 89 3.55 11.82 -23.11
CA GLU A 89 3.95 12.95 -22.27
C GLU A 89 5.31 12.69 -21.62
N PHE A 90 5.46 11.51 -21.01
CA PHE A 90 6.71 11.07 -20.38
C PHE A 90 7.88 11.03 -21.38
N VAL A 91 7.67 10.43 -22.56
CA VAL A 91 8.71 10.33 -23.59
C VAL A 91 9.06 11.70 -24.15
N SER A 92 8.07 12.55 -24.44
CA SER A 92 8.31 13.88 -25.01
C SER A 92 9.12 14.75 -24.06
N LEU A 93 8.82 14.70 -22.75
CA LEU A 93 9.55 15.44 -21.74
C LEU A 93 10.99 14.92 -21.56
N LYS A 94 11.20 13.61 -21.61
CA LYS A 94 12.55 13.01 -21.52
C LYS A 94 13.36 13.13 -22.82
N ALA A 95 12.71 13.20 -23.97
CA ALA A 95 13.35 13.46 -25.26
C ALA A 95 13.74 14.95 -25.39
N GLY A 96 12.92 15.86 -24.87
CA GLY A 96 13.22 17.29 -24.80
C GLY A 96 14.28 17.67 -23.77
N LYS A 97 14.45 16.88 -22.71
CA LYS A 97 15.43 17.12 -21.62
C LYS A 97 16.88 16.66 -21.89
N VAL A 98 17.26 16.38 -23.14
CA VAL A 98 18.69 16.11 -23.49
C VAL A 98 19.55 17.40 -23.46
N LYS A 99 18.98 18.55 -23.11
CA LYS A 99 19.74 19.75 -22.73
C LYS A 99 19.16 20.33 -21.45
N THR A 100 20.03 20.55 -20.48
CA THR A 100 19.81 21.19 -19.16
C THR A 100 19.54 20.20 -18.03
N ASP A 101 20.62 19.58 -17.57
CA ASP A 101 20.75 19.08 -16.21
C ASP A 101 20.76 20.25 -15.21
N ALA A 102 20.25 19.97 -14.01
CA ALA A 102 20.36 20.75 -12.77
C ALA A 102 19.47 22.00 -12.59
N GLU A 103 18.92 22.09 -11.36
CA GLU A 103 18.01 23.10 -10.78
C GLU A 103 16.53 22.96 -11.19
N SER A 104 15.55 22.80 -10.29
CA SER A 104 15.42 23.43 -8.97
C SER A 104 14.83 22.50 -7.91
N GLN A 105 15.61 22.24 -6.85
CA GLN A 105 15.08 22.28 -5.50
C GLN A 105 15.15 23.74 -5.05
N GLU A 106 14.02 24.45 -5.02
CA GLU A 106 13.89 25.57 -4.09
C GLU A 106 12.43 25.75 -3.67
N ARG A 107 12.26 25.63 -2.36
CA ARG A 107 11.31 26.25 -1.43
C ARG A 107 10.16 27.06 -2.06
N GLU A 108 8.95 26.69 -1.69
CA GLU A 108 8.06 27.64 -1.03
C GLU A 108 7.49 26.98 0.24
N GLY A 109 7.79 27.63 1.37
CA GLY A 109 7.15 27.37 2.64
C GLY A 109 6.16 28.48 2.91
N ILE A 110 4.99 28.04 3.38
CA ILE A 110 3.97 28.75 4.15
C ILE A 110 3.16 29.78 3.34
N ASP A 111 1.96 29.35 2.93
CA ASP A 111 0.76 29.93 3.52
C ASP A 111 -0.25 28.80 3.82
N GLU A 112 -0.63 28.68 5.09
CA GLU A 112 -1.85 27.99 5.47
C GLU A 112 -3.02 28.75 4.83
N GLU A 113 -3.62 28.19 3.79
CA GLU A 113 -4.99 28.51 3.45
C GLU A 113 -5.81 27.23 3.32
N LYS A 114 -6.83 27.13 4.17
CA LYS A 114 -7.85 26.08 4.18
C LYS A 114 -8.44 25.90 2.78
N GLN A 115 -8.09 24.82 2.10
CA GLN A 115 -9.02 24.19 1.17
C GLN A 115 -9.09 22.69 1.41
N ALA A 116 -10.00 22.34 2.31
CA ALA A 116 -10.74 21.10 2.21
C ALA A 116 -11.41 21.07 0.83
N GLY A 117 -10.83 20.32 -0.09
CA GLY A 117 -11.25 20.28 -1.48
C GLY A 117 -10.63 19.10 -2.20
N GLN A 118 -10.75 17.90 -1.61
CA GLN A 118 -10.67 16.69 -2.42
C GLN A 118 -11.80 16.78 -3.44
N THR A 119 -11.49 17.22 -4.66
CA THR A 119 -12.32 16.96 -5.83
C THR A 119 -12.19 15.48 -6.15
N LEU A 120 -12.83 14.67 -5.31
CA LEU A 120 -13.30 13.37 -5.72
C LEU A 120 -14.07 13.62 -7.00
N ASN A 121 -13.58 13.10 -8.12
CA ASN A 121 -14.35 12.98 -9.35
C ASN A 121 -15.49 11.98 -9.09
N ILE A 122 -16.45 12.41 -8.28
CA ILE A 122 -17.69 11.72 -7.96
C ILE A 122 -18.51 11.81 -9.23
N THR A 123 -18.42 10.76 -10.04
CA THR A 123 -19.37 10.52 -11.12
C THR A 123 -20.79 10.65 -10.55
N ARG A 124 -21.66 11.40 -11.24
CA ARG A 124 -23.05 11.69 -10.82
C ARG A 124 -23.84 10.46 -10.35
N ASN A 125 -23.47 9.28 -10.84
CA ASN A 125 -24.12 8.00 -10.53
C ASN A 125 -23.86 7.52 -9.09
N THR A 126 -22.76 7.91 -8.46
CA THR A 126 -22.42 7.47 -7.10
C THR A 126 -23.28 8.16 -6.03
N ILE A 127 -23.66 9.43 -6.25
CA ILE A 127 -24.51 10.19 -5.32
C ILE A 127 -25.94 9.62 -5.29
N VAL A 128 -26.46 9.21 -6.46
CA VAL A 128 -27.81 8.66 -6.58
C VAL A 128 -27.95 7.32 -5.84
N LEU A 129 -26.87 6.54 -5.73
CA LEU A 129 -26.87 5.26 -5.01
C LEU A 129 -26.62 5.41 -3.50
N LEU A 130 -25.91 6.46 -3.08
CA LEU A 130 -25.51 6.61 -1.67
C LEU A 130 -26.64 7.13 -0.78
N ILE A 131 -27.48 8.04 -1.30
CA ILE A 131 -28.63 8.61 -0.58
C ILE A 131 -29.63 7.54 -0.10
N PRO A 132 -30.13 6.61 -0.94
CA PRO A 132 -31.08 5.61 -0.48
C PRO A 132 -30.45 4.60 0.51
N LEU A 133 -29.16 4.30 0.36
CA LEU A 133 -28.44 3.40 1.26
C LEU A 133 -28.30 4.00 2.67
N LEU A 134 -28.02 5.29 2.74
CA LEU A 134 -27.93 6.02 4.01
C LEU A 134 -29.30 6.14 4.70
N MET A 135 -30.36 6.42 3.95
CA MET A 135 -31.74 6.44 4.46
C MET A 135 -32.16 5.06 5.01
N LEU A 136 -31.81 3.98 4.30
CA LEU A 136 -32.07 2.61 4.77
C LEU A 136 -31.34 2.32 6.09
N PHE A 137 -30.07 2.73 6.21
CA PHE A 137 -29.29 2.53 7.43
C PHE A 137 -29.87 3.31 8.61
N CYS A 138 -30.32 4.55 8.40
CA CYS A 138 -30.99 5.35 9.44
C CYS A 138 -32.27 4.66 9.94
N VAL A 139 -33.08 4.13 9.03
CA VAL A 139 -34.30 3.39 9.40
C VAL A 139 -33.94 2.14 10.21
N LEU A 140 -32.99 1.33 9.74
CA LEU A 140 -32.54 0.15 10.49
C LEU A 140 -32.02 0.52 11.90
N ALA A 141 -31.21 1.57 12.01
CA ALA A 141 -30.69 2.03 13.30
C ALA A 141 -31.83 2.37 14.29
N THR A 142 -32.91 3.01 13.83
CA THR A 142 -34.07 3.30 14.70
C THR A 142 -34.81 2.06 15.21
N PHE A 143 -34.73 0.93 14.50
CA PHE A 143 -35.29 -0.35 14.96
C PHE A 143 -34.32 -1.14 15.85
N PHE A 144 -33.02 -1.08 15.56
CA PHE A 144 -32.02 -1.82 16.32
C PHE A 144 -31.68 -1.16 17.66
N ILE A 145 -31.69 0.18 17.76
CA ILE A 145 -31.37 0.88 19.02
C ILE A 145 -32.34 0.50 20.17
N PRO A 146 -33.68 0.49 19.99
CA PRO A 146 -34.61 0.02 21.01
C PRO A 146 -34.41 -1.45 21.37
N CYS A 147 -34.16 -2.31 20.37
CA CYS A 147 -33.88 -3.73 20.58
C CYS A 147 -32.61 -3.95 21.42
N CYS A 148 -31.54 -3.20 21.13
CA CYS A 148 -30.30 -3.26 21.91
C CYS A 148 -30.49 -2.80 23.36
N ILE A 149 -31.32 -1.78 23.60
CA ILE A 149 -31.63 -1.29 24.95
C ILE A 149 -32.43 -2.34 25.73
N LEU A 150 -33.38 -3.03 25.10
CA LEU A 150 -34.16 -4.10 25.74
C LEU A 150 -33.30 -5.35 26.03
N PHE A 151 -32.41 -5.73 25.11
CA PHE A 151 -31.55 -6.90 25.28
C PHE A 151 -30.46 -6.70 26.36
N ARG A 152 -30.03 -5.45 26.58
CA ARG A 152 -29.07 -5.13 27.64
C ARG A 152 -29.69 -5.25 29.04
N LYS A 153 -31.02 -5.08 29.15
CA LYS A 153 -31.74 -5.16 30.41
C LYS A 153 -31.96 -6.61 30.90
N THR A 154 -31.94 -7.59 30.00
CA THR A 154 -32.12 -9.02 30.35
C THR A 154 -30.82 -9.77 30.66
N ARG A 155 -29.64 -9.18 30.40
CA ARG A 155 -28.34 -9.87 30.58
C ARG A 155 -27.62 -9.63 31.92
N LEU A 156 -28.18 -8.78 32.81
CA LEU A 156 -27.59 -8.47 34.11
C LEU A 156 -28.06 -9.39 35.27
N GLY A 157 -28.87 -10.41 34.99
CA GLY A 157 -29.40 -11.33 36.01
C GLY A 157 -28.73 -12.70 36.14
N TRP A 158 -27.71 -13.02 35.33
CA TRP A 158 -27.13 -14.37 35.29
C TRP A 158 -25.64 -14.38 35.64
N CYS A 159 -25.32 -14.00 36.88
CA CYS A 159 -24.07 -14.38 37.55
C CYS A 159 -24.19 -15.83 38.05
N GLY A 160 -24.23 -16.78 37.12
CA GLY A 160 -24.02 -18.19 37.42
C GLY A 160 -22.52 -18.43 37.62
N LYS A 161 -22.14 -18.74 38.87
CA LYS A 161 -20.80 -19.09 39.33
C LYS A 161 -20.29 -20.31 38.53
N PHE A 162 -19.46 -20.08 37.51
CA PHE A 162 -18.86 -21.13 36.70
C PHE A 162 -17.54 -21.57 37.35
N THR A 163 -17.60 -22.62 38.17
CA THR A 163 -16.42 -23.26 38.77
C THR A 163 -15.86 -24.27 37.77
N ILE A 164 -14.69 -23.99 37.20
CA ILE A 164 -13.95 -24.94 36.36
C ILE A 164 -13.15 -25.86 37.29
N MET A 165 -13.56 -27.13 37.44
CA MET A 165 -12.72 -28.18 38.04
C MET A 165 -11.66 -28.56 37.01
N ASN A 166 -10.42 -28.13 37.24
CA ASN A 166 -9.27 -28.51 36.44
C ASN A 166 -8.55 -29.67 37.16
N ASN A 167 -8.65 -30.88 36.60
CA ASN A 167 -7.98 -32.07 37.10
C ASN A 167 -7.24 -32.71 35.92
N HIS A 168 -6.04 -32.23 35.63
CA HIS A 168 -5.08 -32.94 34.78
C HIS A 168 -3.66 -32.62 35.25
N THR A 169 -3.12 -33.55 36.03
CA THR A 169 -1.69 -33.73 36.28
C THR A 169 -1.03 -34.14 34.97
N PHE A 170 -0.15 -33.29 34.45
CA PHE A 170 0.72 -33.58 33.32
C PHE A 170 2.09 -33.98 33.88
N GLU A 171 2.41 -35.28 33.87
CA GLU A 171 3.78 -35.75 34.10
C GLU A 171 4.58 -35.59 32.79
N LEU A 172 5.62 -34.75 32.84
CA LEU A 172 6.63 -34.66 31.79
C LEU A 172 7.73 -35.68 32.08
N ASN A 173 7.69 -36.82 31.38
CA ASN A 173 8.81 -37.73 31.27
C ASN A 173 9.91 -37.07 30.42
N TYR A 174 11.03 -36.70 31.07
CA TYR A 174 12.25 -36.30 30.39
C TYR A 174 12.94 -37.54 29.80
N VAL A 175 12.92 -37.65 28.47
CA VAL A 175 13.75 -38.58 27.71
C VAL A 175 15.17 -38.01 27.62
N GLN A 176 16.11 -38.56 28.39
CA GLN A 176 17.54 -38.36 28.19
C GLN A 176 17.98 -39.10 26.92
N ASN A 177 18.21 -38.37 25.83
CA ASN A 177 18.95 -38.89 24.69
C ASN A 177 20.45 -38.70 24.93
N GLY A 178 21.19 -39.81 24.86
CA GLY A 178 22.61 -39.90 25.05
C GLY A 178 23.42 -39.21 23.96
N VAL A 179 24.50 -38.56 24.39
CA VAL A 179 25.61 -38.11 23.55
C VAL A 179 26.51 -39.31 23.32
N VAL A 180 26.63 -39.72 22.06
CA VAL A 180 27.65 -40.66 21.58
C VAL A 180 28.81 -39.80 21.11
N ASP A 181 29.88 -39.71 21.90
CA ASP A 181 31.17 -39.25 21.41
C ASP A 181 31.84 -40.42 20.68
N LEU A 182 32.13 -40.20 19.40
CA LEU A 182 32.89 -41.11 18.55
C LEU A 182 34.18 -40.38 18.14
N GLU A 183 35.30 -40.98 18.52
CA GLU A 183 36.67 -40.60 18.16
C GLU A 183 36.87 -40.51 16.65
N VAL A 184 37.62 -39.49 16.19
CA VAL A 184 38.76 -39.59 15.25
C VAL A 184 39.73 -38.44 15.53
#